data_AF-A0A8S2QS15-F1
#
_entry.id   AF-A0A8S2QS15-F1
#
_cell.length_a   1.000
_cell.length_b   1.000
_cell.length_c   1.000
_cell.angle_alpha   90.00
_cell.angle_beta   90.00
_cell.angle_gamma   90.00
#
_symmetry.space_group_name_H-M   'P 1'
#
loop_
_entity.id
_entity.type
_entity.pdbx_description
1 polymer ?
#
loop_
_entity_poly.entity_id
_entity_poly.type
_entity_poly.pdbx_seq_one_letter_code
_entity_poly.pdbx_strand_id
1 'polypeptide(L)'
;MDENEDPGARKRRLARERKERWKPHKSQGTLDRIRTEEAGAKRLKRQLETSEQSQARQAADAESHQQRQQLETPLQSQGRRAANAKSHQHSHRLESPVQSQGRRAADAKSHQTPKKGLCNGTRMIVRDLHRNFITAEIISKCNRGDTVFIPRIDLAPSDTTLPFILRRQQFPIIPAYAITINKSQGQTFDHVGIDLKTAVFSHGQLYVALSRSRNPQQVKVRIQPNPQQGQLLRDEHQLTRDVVFKEVFQL
;
A
#
# COMPACT_ATOMS: atom_id res chain seq x y z
N MET A 1 -25.73 15.77 32.34
CA MET A 1 -25.99 14.57 31.52
C MET A 1 -26.57 15.08 30.22
N ASP A 2 -25.98 14.74 29.09
CA ASP A 2 -26.39 15.28 27.80
C ASP A 2 -27.49 14.37 27.24
N GLU A 3 -28.75 14.80 27.34
CA GLU A 3 -29.93 13.99 26.93
C GLU A 3 -30.09 13.89 25.41
N ASN A 4 -29.18 14.52 24.64
CA ASN A 4 -29.20 14.53 23.17
C ASN A 4 -28.17 13.61 22.51
N GLU A 5 -27.58 12.68 23.26
CA GLU A 5 -26.53 11.79 22.73
C GLU A 5 -27.12 10.62 21.93
N ASP A 6 -26.64 10.44 20.69
CA ASP A 6 -26.91 9.27 19.84
C ASP A 6 -26.78 7.95 20.66
N PRO A 7 -27.81 7.08 20.68
CA PRO A 7 -27.76 5.81 21.39
C PRO A 7 -26.54 4.95 21.02
N GLY A 8 -26.09 5.03 19.76
CA GLY A 8 -24.87 4.37 19.29
C GLY A 8 -23.59 4.95 19.91
N ALA A 9 -23.49 6.28 19.99
CA ALA A 9 -22.39 7.00 20.62
C ALA A 9 -22.32 6.68 22.12
N ARG A 10 -23.46 6.70 22.82
CA ARG A 10 -23.54 6.35 24.25
C ARG A 10 -23.04 4.92 24.52
N LYS A 11 -23.44 3.96 23.68
CA LYS A 11 -22.99 2.56 23.78
C LYS A 11 -21.47 2.42 23.55
N ARG A 12 -20.91 3.13 22.56
CA ARG A 12 -19.46 3.16 22.29
C ARG A 12 -18.67 3.77 23.44
N ARG A 13 -19.16 4.85 24.05
CA ARG A 13 -18.52 5.49 25.22
C ARG A 13 -18.48 4.54 26.42
N LEU A 14 -19.63 3.97 26.80
CA LEU A 14 -19.71 3.03 27.93
C LEU A 14 -18.81 1.79 27.72
N ALA A 15 -18.70 1.29 26.49
CA ALA A 15 -17.79 0.19 26.16
C ALA A 15 -16.31 0.59 26.33
N ARG A 16 -15.94 1.82 25.94
CA ARG A 16 -14.58 2.35 26.12
C ARG A 16 -14.23 2.51 27.60
N GLU A 17 -15.12 3.08 28.39
CA GLU A 17 -14.94 3.24 29.85
C GLU A 17 -14.86 1.90 30.58
N ARG A 18 -15.66 0.90 30.19
CA ARG A 18 -15.57 -0.47 30.73
C ARG A 18 -14.20 -1.08 30.40
N LYS A 19 -13.73 -0.90 29.17
CA LYS A 19 -12.42 -1.40 28.73
C LYS A 19 -11.27 -0.72 29.48
N GLU A 20 -11.36 0.58 29.76
CA GLU A 20 -10.35 1.33 30.53
C GLU A 20 -10.30 0.91 32.00
N ARG A 21 -11.45 0.63 32.64
CA ARG A 21 -11.50 0.05 34.00
C ARG A 21 -10.98 -1.39 34.07
N TRP A 22 -11.25 -2.18 33.03
CA TRP A 22 -10.91 -3.59 32.99
C TRP A 22 -9.43 -3.86 32.65
N LYS A 23 -8.84 -3.09 31.73
CA LYS A 23 -7.45 -3.26 31.26
C LYS A 23 -6.38 -3.35 32.36
N PRO A 24 -6.33 -2.47 33.37
CA PRO A 24 -5.28 -2.52 34.40
C PRO A 24 -5.37 -3.74 35.32
N HIS A 25 -6.54 -4.41 35.39
CA HIS A 25 -6.75 -5.59 36.22
C HIS A 25 -6.35 -6.91 35.53
N LYS A 26 -5.70 -6.84 34.36
CA LYS A 26 -5.34 -8.02 33.56
C LYS A 26 -3.84 -8.13 33.40
N SER A 27 -3.32 -9.34 33.61
CA SER A 27 -1.93 -9.66 33.32
C SER A 27 -1.64 -9.54 31.82
N GLN A 28 -0.40 -9.19 31.50
CA GLN A 28 0.06 -9.06 30.11
C GLN A 28 -0.21 -10.35 29.30
N GLY A 29 0.03 -11.52 29.89
CA GLY A 29 -0.22 -12.82 29.24
C GLY A 29 -1.71 -13.07 28.92
N THR A 30 -2.63 -12.60 29.78
CA THR A 30 -4.08 -12.69 29.50
C THR A 30 -4.47 -11.76 28.36
N LEU A 31 -3.92 -10.54 28.32
CA LEU A 31 -4.17 -9.58 27.23
C LEU A 31 -3.65 -10.08 25.89
N ASP A 32 -2.49 -10.76 25.88
CA ASP A 32 -1.92 -11.30 24.65
C ASP A 32 -2.72 -12.51 24.12
N ARG A 33 -3.22 -13.39 25.00
CA ARG A 33 -4.14 -14.47 24.61
C ARG A 33 -5.42 -13.95 23.94
N ILE A 34 -6.05 -12.93 24.55
CA ILE A 34 -7.26 -12.32 24.00
C ILE A 34 -6.99 -11.70 22.63
N ARG A 35 -5.85 -11.02 22.44
CA ARG A 35 -5.45 -10.48 21.13
C ARG A 35 -5.27 -11.58 20.08
N THR A 36 -4.66 -12.71 20.46
CA THR A 36 -4.48 -13.83 19.53
C THR A 36 -5.81 -14.48 19.14
N GLU A 37 -6.73 -14.64 20.08
CA GLU A 37 -8.08 -15.17 19.84
C GLU A 37 -8.92 -14.23 18.97
N GLU A 38 -8.94 -12.93 19.29
CA GLU A 38 -9.65 -11.91 18.50
C GLU A 38 -9.09 -11.82 17.07
N ALA A 39 -7.76 -11.88 16.91
CA ALA A 39 -7.13 -11.89 15.60
C ALA A 39 -7.49 -13.15 14.80
N GLY A 40 -7.56 -14.31 15.44
CA GLY A 40 -7.98 -15.58 14.86
C GLY A 40 -9.43 -15.55 14.38
N ALA A 41 -10.36 -15.12 15.23
CA ALA A 41 -11.77 -14.99 14.89
C ALA A 41 -12.00 -14.02 13.71
N LYS A 42 -11.27 -12.89 13.68
CA LYS A 42 -11.32 -11.93 12.58
C LYS A 42 -10.74 -12.47 11.27
N ARG A 43 -9.81 -13.44 11.31
CA ARG A 43 -9.29 -14.12 10.12
C ARG A 43 -10.30 -15.12 9.57
N LEU A 44 -10.91 -15.92 10.45
CA LEU A 44 -11.92 -16.91 10.06
C LEU A 44 -13.12 -16.24 9.38
N LYS A 45 -13.59 -15.12 9.94
CA LYS A 45 -14.67 -14.33 9.35
C LYS A 45 -14.33 -13.83 7.94
N ARG A 46 -13.07 -13.41 7.71
CA ARG A 46 -12.59 -12.95 6.39
C ARG A 46 -12.47 -14.05 5.35
N GLN A 47 -12.25 -15.30 5.75
CA GLN A 47 -12.18 -16.44 4.83
C GLN A 47 -13.57 -16.91 4.38
N LEU A 48 -14.58 -16.67 5.21
CA LEU A 48 -15.97 -17.04 4.96
C LEU A 48 -16.77 -15.90 4.28
N GLU A 49 -16.16 -14.72 4.09
CA GLU A 49 -16.79 -13.57 3.41
C GLU A 49 -17.01 -13.87 1.92
N THR A 50 -18.21 -13.60 1.41
CA THR A 50 -18.46 -13.59 -0.03
C THR A 50 -17.79 -12.39 -0.70
N SER A 51 -17.65 -12.41 -2.04
CA SER A 51 -17.05 -11.30 -2.79
C SER A 51 -17.75 -9.96 -2.52
N GLU A 52 -19.09 -9.96 -2.47
CA GLU A 52 -19.89 -8.76 -2.17
C GLU A 52 -19.69 -8.29 -0.73
N GLN A 53 -19.62 -9.20 0.24
CA GLN A 53 -19.37 -8.84 1.64
C GLN A 53 -17.97 -8.27 1.84
N SER A 54 -16.96 -8.79 1.12
CA SER A 54 -15.61 -8.25 1.14
C SER A 54 -15.54 -6.85 0.54
N GLN A 55 -16.23 -6.63 -0.58
CA GLN A 55 -16.32 -5.31 -1.23
C GLN A 55 -17.05 -4.30 -0.35
N ALA A 56 -18.20 -4.68 0.24
CA ALA A 56 -18.96 -3.82 1.14
C ALA A 56 -18.16 -3.45 2.41
N ARG A 57 -17.40 -4.39 2.97
CA ARG A 57 -16.50 -4.10 4.10
C ARG A 57 -15.38 -3.17 3.70
N GLN A 58 -14.74 -3.39 2.55
CA GLN A 58 -13.68 -2.51 2.06
C GLN A 58 -14.20 -1.08 1.80
N ALA A 59 -15.42 -0.96 1.26
CA ALA A 59 -16.11 0.32 1.10
C ALA A 59 -16.38 0.97 2.48
N ALA A 60 -16.95 0.25 3.44
CA ALA A 60 -17.24 0.78 4.77
C ALA A 60 -15.97 1.14 5.58
N ASP A 61 -14.90 0.36 5.46
CA ASP A 61 -13.59 0.64 6.06
C ASP A 61 -12.98 1.91 5.42
N ALA A 62 -13.11 2.07 4.10
CA ALA A 62 -12.66 3.25 3.37
C ALA A 62 -13.46 4.50 3.76
N GLU A 63 -14.79 4.41 3.84
CA GLU A 63 -15.69 5.47 4.28
C GLU A 63 -15.40 5.88 5.73
N SER A 64 -15.23 4.92 6.64
CA SER A 64 -14.89 5.19 8.04
C SER A 64 -13.52 5.85 8.18
N HIS A 65 -12.55 5.47 7.34
CA HIS A 65 -11.23 6.09 7.31
C HIS A 65 -11.30 7.51 6.75
N GLN A 66 -12.10 7.74 5.71
CA GLN A 66 -12.36 9.05 5.12
C GLN A 66 -13.03 10.00 6.12
N GLN A 67 -14.08 9.55 6.82
CA GLN A 67 -14.78 10.36 7.81
C GLN A 67 -13.88 10.73 9.01
N ARG A 68 -12.99 9.83 9.42
CA ARG A 68 -11.97 10.14 10.44
C ARG A 68 -10.96 11.18 9.96
N GLN A 69 -10.51 11.10 8.71
CA GLN A 69 -9.57 12.07 8.15
C GLN A 69 -10.18 13.46 8.00
N GLN A 70 -11.47 13.56 7.66
CA GLN A 70 -12.18 14.83 7.54
C GLN A 70 -12.38 15.54 8.89
N LEU A 71 -12.47 14.79 9.99
CA LEU A 71 -12.68 15.33 11.34
C LEU A 71 -11.39 15.49 12.15
N GLU A 72 -10.24 15.06 11.64
CA GLU A 72 -8.95 15.03 12.37
C GLU A 72 -8.18 16.35 12.19
N THR A 73 -7.80 16.99 13.30
CA THR A 73 -7.04 18.25 13.26
C THR A 73 -5.55 18.01 12.92
N PRO A 74 -4.81 19.02 12.41
CA PRO A 74 -3.39 18.88 12.09
C PRO A 74 -2.55 18.37 13.27
N LEU A 75 -2.86 18.82 14.49
CA LEU A 75 -2.21 18.39 15.74
C LEU A 75 -2.50 16.92 16.06
N GLN A 76 -3.73 16.46 15.86
CA GLN A 76 -4.13 15.05 16.04
C GLN A 76 -3.41 14.15 15.01
N SER A 77 -3.30 14.61 13.76
CA SER A 77 -2.59 13.89 12.70
C SER A 77 -1.09 13.73 13.00
N GLN A 78 -0.44 14.78 13.53
CA GLN A 78 0.95 14.76 13.97
C GLN A 78 1.14 13.82 15.17
N GLY A 79 0.24 13.89 16.16
CA GLY A 79 0.23 13.00 17.31
C GLY A 79 0.12 11.52 16.91
N ARG A 80 -0.73 11.19 15.92
CA ARG A 80 -0.86 9.84 15.39
C ARG A 80 0.39 9.37 14.65
N ARG A 81 1.00 10.22 13.81
CA ARG A 81 2.27 9.92 13.14
C ARG A 81 3.39 9.67 14.16
N ALA A 82 3.49 10.49 15.19
CA ALA A 82 4.44 10.31 16.28
C ALA A 82 4.18 9.04 17.09
N ALA A 83 2.92 8.72 17.39
CA ALA A 83 2.55 7.48 18.09
C ALA A 83 2.87 6.23 17.25
N ASN A 84 2.61 6.26 15.95
CA ASN A 84 2.99 5.18 15.04
C ASN A 84 4.52 5.01 14.96
N ALA A 85 5.26 6.11 14.87
CA ALA A 85 6.73 6.08 14.88
C ALA A 85 7.28 5.50 16.19
N LYS A 86 6.73 5.93 17.34
CA LYS A 86 7.09 5.39 18.67
C LYS A 86 6.73 3.92 18.79
N SER A 87 5.58 3.49 18.26
CA SER A 87 5.17 2.08 18.25
C SER A 87 6.10 1.22 17.38
N HIS A 88 6.50 1.72 16.21
CA HIS A 88 7.50 1.07 15.36
C HIS A 88 8.85 0.94 16.08
N GLN A 89 9.33 2.02 16.69
CA GLN A 89 10.58 2.03 17.46
C GLN A 89 10.53 1.09 18.69
N HIS A 90 9.39 1.05 19.39
CA HIS A 90 9.19 0.18 20.55
C HIS A 90 9.13 -1.30 20.16
N SER A 91 8.51 -1.64 19.02
CA SER A 91 8.57 -2.99 18.46
C SER A 91 10.02 -3.41 18.23
N HIS A 92 10.82 -2.58 17.55
CA HIS A 92 12.22 -2.88 17.29
C HIS A 92 13.07 -3.06 18.57
N ARG A 93 12.70 -2.39 19.68
CA ARG A 93 13.41 -2.47 20.97
C ARG A 93 13.03 -3.71 21.81
N LEU A 94 11.81 -4.23 21.66
CA LEU A 94 11.31 -5.39 22.41
C LEU A 94 11.46 -6.74 21.68
N GLU A 95 11.93 -6.72 20.44
CA GLU A 95 12.14 -7.93 19.65
C GLU A 95 13.28 -8.78 20.21
N SER A 96 13.00 -10.07 20.43
CA SER A 96 14.03 -11.03 20.83
C SER A 96 15.08 -11.21 19.71
N PRO A 97 16.31 -11.67 20.03
CA PRO A 97 17.34 -11.94 19.03
C PRO A 97 16.86 -12.86 17.89
N VAL A 98 15.98 -13.81 18.20
CA VAL A 98 15.38 -14.74 17.23
C VAL A 98 14.33 -14.04 16.34
N GLN A 99 13.48 -13.18 16.91
CA GLN A 99 12.49 -12.41 16.16
C GLN A 99 13.14 -11.34 15.27
N SER A 100 14.20 -10.70 15.77
CA SER A 100 14.98 -9.73 15.00
C SER A 100 15.82 -10.40 13.91
N GLN A 101 16.33 -11.63 14.12
CA GLN A 101 16.93 -12.44 13.05
C GLN A 101 15.89 -12.88 12.01
N GLY A 102 14.67 -13.27 12.43
CA GLY A 102 13.57 -13.60 11.53
C GLY A 102 13.14 -12.40 10.66
N ARG A 103 13.05 -11.20 11.25
CA ARG A 103 12.82 -9.96 10.50
C ARG A 103 14.01 -9.58 9.64
N ARG A 104 15.25 -9.61 10.14
CA ARG A 104 16.45 -9.34 9.30
C ARG A 104 16.56 -10.33 8.15
N ALA A 105 16.15 -11.58 8.31
CA ALA A 105 16.08 -12.56 7.23
C ALA A 105 14.93 -12.29 6.24
N ALA A 106 13.77 -11.80 6.73
CA ALA A 106 12.66 -11.37 5.87
C ALA A 106 12.95 -10.05 5.14
N ASP A 107 13.59 -9.11 5.82
CA ASP A 107 14.04 -7.81 5.30
C ASP A 107 15.21 -8.00 4.33
N ALA A 108 16.15 -8.92 4.61
CA ALA A 108 17.19 -9.33 3.64
C ALA A 108 16.62 -10.10 2.44
N LYS A 109 15.44 -10.72 2.57
CA LYS A 109 14.70 -11.34 1.45
C LYS A 109 13.82 -10.35 0.67
N SER A 110 13.50 -9.19 1.24
CA SER A 110 12.65 -8.14 0.66
C SER A 110 13.45 -6.93 0.12
N HIS A 111 14.64 -6.69 0.66
CA HIS A 111 15.55 -5.67 0.18
C HIS A 111 16.59 -6.29 -0.74
N GLN A 112 16.36 -6.12 -2.05
CA GLN A 112 17.46 -6.02 -2.99
C GLN A 112 18.52 -5.07 -2.43
N THR A 113 19.77 -5.51 -2.53
CA THR A 113 20.91 -4.96 -1.79
C THR A 113 21.11 -3.47 -2.08
N PRO A 114 20.90 -2.55 -1.10
CA PRO A 114 21.11 -1.12 -1.31
C PRO A 114 22.55 -0.79 -1.72
N LYS A 115 23.51 -1.62 -1.29
CA LYS A 115 24.94 -1.50 -1.61
C LYS A 115 25.27 -1.69 -3.10
N LYS A 116 24.37 -2.28 -3.90
CA LYS A 116 24.53 -2.47 -5.36
C LYS A 116 23.51 -1.68 -6.18
N GLY A 117 22.78 -0.73 -5.57
CA GLY A 117 21.80 0.12 -6.26
C GLY A 117 20.49 -0.58 -6.68
N LEU A 118 20.27 -1.82 -6.27
CA LEU A 118 19.02 -2.53 -6.53
C LEU A 118 18.01 -2.23 -5.42
N CYS A 119 16.83 -1.78 -5.80
CA CYS A 119 15.69 -1.64 -4.90
C CYS A 119 14.39 -1.93 -5.67
N ASN A 120 13.28 -2.01 -4.94
CA ASN A 120 11.98 -2.20 -5.57
C ASN A 120 11.69 -1.04 -6.53
N GLY A 121 11.45 -1.37 -7.80
CA GLY A 121 11.22 -0.40 -8.88
C GLY A 121 12.48 -0.03 -9.68
N THR A 122 13.66 -0.60 -9.38
CA THR A 122 14.80 -0.51 -10.30
C THR A 122 14.43 -1.17 -11.63
N ARG A 123 14.52 -0.41 -12.73
CA ARG A 123 14.28 -0.91 -14.08
C ARG A 123 15.61 -1.31 -14.69
N MET A 124 15.58 -2.39 -15.46
CA MET A 124 16.76 -2.98 -16.06
C MET A 124 16.42 -3.60 -17.42
N ILE A 125 17.40 -3.69 -18.30
CA ILE A 125 17.33 -4.44 -19.56
C ILE A 125 18.00 -5.79 -19.33
N VAL A 126 17.26 -6.87 -19.57
CA VAL A 126 17.83 -8.22 -19.53
C VAL A 126 18.82 -8.37 -20.69
N ARG A 127 20.04 -8.80 -20.38
CA ARG A 127 21.10 -9.10 -21.35
C ARG A 127 21.16 -10.59 -21.64
N ASP A 128 21.25 -11.40 -20.58
CA ASP A 128 21.38 -12.85 -20.69
C ASP A 128 20.53 -13.58 -19.65
N LEU A 129 20.02 -14.75 -20.03
CA LEU A 129 19.25 -15.64 -19.18
C LEU A 129 20.06 -16.91 -18.93
N HIS A 130 20.37 -17.19 -17.66
CA HIS A 130 21.02 -18.42 -17.25
C HIS A 130 20.09 -19.26 -16.37
N ARG A 131 20.49 -20.49 -16.07
CA ARG A 131 19.71 -21.44 -15.26
C ARG A 131 19.38 -20.87 -13.86
N ASN A 132 20.36 -20.23 -13.24
CA ASN A 132 20.30 -19.83 -11.82
C ASN A 132 20.33 -18.32 -11.58
N PHE A 133 20.64 -17.52 -12.61
CA PHE A 133 20.72 -16.06 -12.51
C PHE A 133 20.38 -15.41 -13.85
N ILE A 134 20.04 -14.12 -13.79
CA ILE A 134 19.81 -13.28 -14.95
C ILE A 134 20.84 -12.16 -14.92
N THR A 135 21.45 -11.87 -16.07
CA THR A 135 22.33 -10.72 -16.24
C THR A 135 21.50 -9.58 -16.80
N ALA A 136 21.53 -8.43 -16.14
CA ALA A 136 20.75 -7.27 -16.56
C ALA A 136 21.52 -5.98 -16.37
N GLU A 137 21.25 -4.99 -17.22
CA GLU A 137 21.84 -3.65 -17.12
C GLU A 137 20.81 -2.68 -16.53
N ILE A 138 21.21 -1.91 -15.51
CA ILE A 138 20.34 -0.95 -14.87
C ILE A 138 20.10 0.25 -15.80
N ILE A 139 18.83 0.62 -16.00
CA ILE A 139 18.44 1.81 -16.78
C ILE A 139 17.88 2.94 -15.90
N SER A 140 17.55 2.65 -14.63
CA SER A 140 17.00 3.62 -13.68
C SER A 140 18.07 4.26 -12.80
N LYS A 141 17.96 5.58 -12.54
CA LYS A 141 18.61 6.31 -11.43
C LYS A 141 20.16 6.25 -11.42
N CYS A 142 20.75 6.33 -10.22
CA CYS A 142 22.15 6.64 -9.92
C CYS A 142 23.18 5.61 -10.39
N ASN A 143 22.74 4.41 -10.78
CA ASN A 143 23.60 3.29 -11.17
C ASN A 143 23.33 2.88 -12.63
N ARG A 144 22.91 3.82 -13.46
CA ARG A 144 22.59 3.57 -14.88
C ARG A 144 23.83 3.06 -15.62
N GLY A 145 23.68 1.97 -16.36
CA GLY A 145 24.76 1.31 -17.11
C GLY A 145 25.44 0.18 -16.34
N ASP A 146 25.24 0.07 -15.02
CA ASP A 146 25.82 -1.02 -14.24
C ASP A 146 25.18 -2.36 -14.63
N THR A 147 26.04 -3.36 -14.84
CA THR A 147 25.59 -4.76 -15.02
C THR A 147 25.42 -5.42 -13.66
N VAL A 148 24.26 -6.02 -13.45
CA VAL A 148 23.88 -6.72 -12.22
C VAL A 148 23.48 -8.16 -12.50
N PHE A 149 23.71 -9.00 -11.49
CA PHE A 149 23.27 -10.39 -11.47
C PHE A 149 22.05 -10.52 -10.56
N ILE A 150 20.97 -11.06 -11.11
CA ILE A 150 19.71 -11.26 -10.41
C ILE A 150 19.54 -12.76 -10.14
N PRO A 151 19.83 -13.24 -8.91
CA PRO A 151 19.57 -14.62 -8.53
C PRO A 151 18.09 -14.83 -8.21
N ARG A 152 17.68 -16.10 -8.12
CA ARG A 152 16.38 -16.45 -7.54
C ARG A 152 16.37 -16.12 -6.05
N ILE A 153 15.27 -15.59 -5.54
CA ILE A 153 15.04 -15.34 -4.13
C ILE A 153 13.89 -16.20 -3.61
N ASP A 154 13.96 -16.55 -2.34
CA ASP A 154 12.88 -17.22 -1.63
C ASP A 154 11.93 -16.19 -1.04
N LEU A 155 10.69 -16.21 -1.51
CA LEU A 155 9.58 -15.47 -0.95
C LEU A 155 8.77 -16.40 -0.05
N ALA A 156 8.72 -16.09 1.24
CA ALA A 156 7.83 -16.75 2.19
C ALA A 156 6.89 -15.68 2.75
N PRO A 157 5.58 -15.93 2.84
CA PRO A 157 4.67 -15.02 3.53
C PRO A 157 5.06 -14.96 5.02
N SER A 158 5.07 -13.76 5.59
CA SER A 158 5.38 -13.55 7.01
C SER A 158 4.25 -14.00 7.95
N ASP A 159 3.05 -14.20 7.41
CA ASP A 159 1.84 -14.50 8.17
C ASP A 159 1.07 -15.62 7.46
N THR A 160 1.16 -16.84 7.98
CA THR A 160 0.47 -18.01 7.42
C THR A 160 -0.31 -18.71 8.51
N THR A 161 -1.63 -18.86 8.27
CA THR A 161 -2.53 -19.78 8.99
C THR A 161 -2.31 -21.24 8.62
N LEU A 162 -1.33 -21.53 7.75
CA LEU A 162 -1.00 -22.86 7.28
C LEU A 162 -0.06 -23.55 8.29
N PRO A 163 -0.19 -24.88 8.48
CA PRO A 163 0.69 -25.64 9.39
C PRO A 163 2.12 -25.80 8.85
N PHE A 164 2.44 -25.23 7.68
CA PHE A 164 3.75 -25.24 7.07
C PHE A 164 4.05 -23.89 6.41
N ILE A 165 5.33 -23.58 6.24
CA ILE A 165 5.79 -22.35 5.57
C ILE A 165 5.89 -22.63 4.07
N LEU A 166 5.01 -22.01 3.28
CA LEU A 166 5.13 -22.05 1.82
C LEU A 166 6.26 -21.11 1.37
N ARG A 167 7.32 -21.68 0.77
CA ARG A 167 8.43 -20.93 0.17
C ARG A 167 8.31 -20.97 -1.34
N ARG A 168 8.29 -19.79 -1.96
CA ARG A 168 8.28 -19.63 -3.41
C ARG A 168 9.63 -19.09 -3.87
N GLN A 169 10.40 -19.91 -4.57
CA GLN A 169 11.68 -19.51 -5.15
C GLN A 169 11.48 -18.97 -6.57
N GLN A 170 11.78 -17.69 -6.79
CA GLN A 170 11.60 -17.06 -8.11
C GLN A 170 12.61 -15.92 -8.34
N PHE A 171 12.81 -15.54 -9.61
CA PHE A 171 13.51 -14.31 -9.90
C PHE A 171 12.66 -13.09 -9.47
N PRO A 172 13.23 -12.10 -8.77
CA PRO A 172 12.52 -10.90 -8.35
C PRO A 172 12.40 -9.88 -9.49
N ILE A 173 11.83 -10.30 -10.62
CA ILE A 173 11.61 -9.44 -11.79
C ILE A 173 10.17 -9.57 -12.29
N ILE A 174 9.71 -8.51 -12.96
CA ILE A 174 8.45 -8.49 -13.70
C ILE A 174 8.69 -7.67 -14.98
N PRO A 175 8.09 -8.03 -16.13
CA PRO A 175 8.14 -7.19 -17.32
C PRO A 175 7.68 -5.76 -17.02
N ALA A 176 8.39 -4.77 -17.55
CA ALA A 176 8.20 -3.36 -17.22
C ALA A 176 7.96 -2.45 -18.43
N TYR A 177 7.49 -3.02 -19.56
CA TYR A 177 7.08 -2.23 -20.74
C TYR A 177 5.87 -1.34 -20.44
N ALA A 178 4.92 -1.87 -19.66
CA ALA A 178 3.79 -1.14 -19.12
C ALA A 178 3.71 -1.45 -17.62
N ILE A 179 3.46 -0.42 -16.82
CA ILE A 179 3.27 -0.55 -15.37
C ILE A 179 2.00 0.18 -14.97
N THR A 180 1.39 -0.24 -13.87
CA THR A 180 0.21 0.45 -13.35
C THR A 180 0.60 1.80 -12.75
N ILE A 181 -0.33 2.75 -12.75
CA ILE A 181 -0.17 4.08 -12.12
C ILE A 181 0.35 3.93 -10.68
N ASN A 182 -0.23 3.02 -9.89
CA ASN A 182 0.20 2.76 -8.52
C ASN A 182 1.66 2.27 -8.43
N LYS A 183 2.11 1.40 -9.34
CA LYS A 183 3.51 0.92 -9.35
C LYS A 183 4.49 1.98 -9.83
N SER A 184 4.03 2.96 -10.61
CA SER A 184 4.82 4.12 -11.01
C SER A 184 4.99 5.18 -9.90
N GLN A 185 4.35 4.98 -8.73
CA GLN A 185 4.42 5.96 -7.65
C GLN A 185 5.86 6.20 -7.17
N GLY A 186 6.30 7.46 -7.15
CA GLY A 186 7.67 7.83 -6.74
C GLY A 186 8.75 7.55 -7.79
N GLN A 187 8.36 7.25 -9.04
CA GLN A 187 9.27 7.08 -10.16
C GLN A 187 9.12 8.24 -11.16
N THR A 188 10.21 8.54 -11.88
CA THR A 188 10.25 9.55 -12.94
C THR A 188 10.76 8.91 -14.23
N PHE A 189 10.17 9.33 -15.35
CA PHE A 189 10.43 8.82 -16.68
C PHE A 189 10.68 9.99 -17.62
N ASP A 190 11.51 9.77 -18.65
CA ASP A 190 11.79 10.80 -19.66
C ASP A 190 10.63 10.93 -20.66
N HIS A 191 9.98 9.81 -21.00
CA HIS A 191 8.83 9.72 -21.89
C HIS A 191 7.76 8.84 -21.25
N VAL A 192 6.50 9.28 -21.28
CA VAL A 192 5.38 8.57 -20.65
C VAL A 192 4.22 8.47 -21.62
N GLY A 193 3.79 7.25 -21.90
CA GLY A 193 2.47 6.96 -22.47
C GLY A 193 1.49 6.58 -21.36
N ILE A 194 0.37 7.29 -21.25
CA ILE A 194 -0.70 7.00 -20.30
C ILE A 194 -1.86 6.38 -21.09
N ASP A 195 -2.15 5.11 -20.84
CA ASP A 195 -3.25 4.40 -21.50
C ASP A 195 -4.48 4.35 -20.60
N LEU A 196 -5.46 5.21 -20.89
CA LEU A 196 -6.74 5.31 -20.19
C LEU A 196 -7.82 4.57 -20.99
N LYS A 197 -7.74 3.23 -21.00
CA LYS A 197 -8.83 2.37 -21.53
C LYS A 197 -10.13 2.55 -20.73
N THR A 198 -9.97 2.77 -19.43
CA THR A 198 -11.03 3.11 -18.48
C THR A 198 -10.64 4.38 -17.75
N ALA A 199 -11.63 5.15 -17.32
CA ALA A 199 -11.39 6.33 -16.48
C ALA A 199 -10.70 5.93 -15.17
N VAL A 200 -9.93 6.86 -14.58
CA VAL A 200 -9.33 6.65 -13.26
C VAL A 200 -10.43 6.51 -12.19
N PHE A 201 -10.17 5.67 -11.18
CA PHE A 201 -11.20 5.31 -10.20
C PHE A 201 -10.90 5.84 -8.78
N SER A 202 -9.70 6.36 -8.55
CA SER A 202 -9.28 6.81 -7.22
C SER A 202 -8.66 8.20 -7.26
N HIS A 203 -8.78 8.89 -6.13
CA HIS A 203 -8.31 10.25 -5.99
C HIS A 203 -6.82 10.40 -6.26
N GLY A 204 -6.48 11.40 -7.07
CA GLY A 204 -5.08 11.74 -7.38
C GLY A 204 -4.37 10.77 -8.33
N GLN A 205 -5.04 9.72 -8.85
CA GLN A 205 -4.41 8.79 -9.79
C GLN A 205 -4.00 9.46 -11.10
N LEU A 206 -4.86 10.32 -11.64
CA LEU A 206 -4.55 11.04 -12.88
C LEU A 206 -3.35 11.98 -12.66
N TYR A 207 -3.34 12.71 -11.54
CA TYR A 207 -2.19 13.52 -11.12
C TYR A 207 -0.91 12.69 -10.97
N VAL A 208 -0.98 11.52 -10.32
CA VAL A 208 0.17 10.62 -10.18
C VAL A 208 0.68 10.20 -11.56
N ALA A 209 -0.20 9.85 -12.50
CA ALA A 209 0.19 9.44 -13.84
C ALA A 209 0.85 10.58 -14.63
N LEU A 210 0.25 11.77 -14.62
CA LEU A 210 0.77 12.94 -15.36
C LEU A 210 2.10 13.44 -14.78
N SER A 211 2.27 13.41 -13.46
CA SER A 211 3.50 13.83 -12.77
C SER A 211 4.67 12.84 -12.90
N ARG A 212 4.53 11.75 -13.67
CA ARG A 212 5.63 10.80 -13.93
C ARG A 212 6.68 11.33 -14.90
N SER A 213 6.36 12.36 -15.68
CA SER A 213 7.32 13.08 -16.51
C SER A 213 7.60 14.47 -15.96
N ARG A 214 8.83 14.96 -16.17
CA ARG A 214 9.21 16.35 -15.88
C ARG A 214 8.83 17.30 -17.02
N ASN A 215 8.72 16.79 -18.24
CA ASN A 215 8.38 17.58 -19.41
C ASN A 215 6.97 17.17 -19.91
N PRO A 216 5.99 18.09 -19.90
CA PRO A 216 4.63 17.80 -20.36
C PRO A 216 4.57 17.40 -21.85
N GLN A 217 5.50 17.88 -22.69
CA GLN A 217 5.57 17.50 -24.11
C GLN A 217 5.91 16.02 -24.31
N GLN A 218 6.51 15.39 -23.29
CA GLN A 218 6.87 13.97 -23.30
C GLN A 218 5.80 13.07 -22.67
N VAL A 219 4.64 13.64 -22.35
CA VAL A 219 3.46 12.90 -21.88
C VAL A 219 2.48 12.78 -23.03
N LYS A 220 2.16 11.54 -23.41
CA LYS A 220 1.11 11.24 -24.38
C LYS A 220 0.01 10.47 -23.67
N VAL A 221 -1.23 10.94 -23.79
CA VAL A 221 -2.39 10.29 -23.20
C VAL A 221 -3.22 9.66 -24.31
N ARG A 222 -3.51 8.37 -24.18
CA ARG A 222 -4.48 7.66 -25.01
C ARG A 222 -5.75 7.49 -24.21
N ILE A 223 -6.85 8.03 -24.69
CA ILE A 223 -8.17 7.89 -24.08
C ILE A 223 -9.01 6.97 -24.97
N GLN A 224 -9.55 5.91 -24.39
CA GLN A 224 -10.55 5.09 -25.07
C GLN A 224 -11.96 5.64 -24.76
N PRO A 225 -12.74 6.03 -25.80
CA PRO A 225 -14.09 6.55 -25.59
C PRO A 225 -15.00 5.56 -24.85
N ASN A 226 -15.73 6.07 -23.86
CA ASN A 226 -16.79 5.38 -23.12
C ASN A 226 -17.72 6.45 -22.49
N PRO A 227 -18.79 6.08 -21.76
CA PRO A 227 -19.72 7.07 -21.19
C PRO A 227 -19.11 8.09 -20.20
N GLN A 228 -17.89 7.86 -19.71
CA GLN A 228 -17.22 8.67 -18.69
C GLN A 228 -15.98 9.42 -19.20
N GLN A 229 -15.52 9.16 -20.43
CA GLN A 229 -14.34 9.78 -21.05
C GLN A 229 -14.40 9.62 -22.57
N GLY A 230 -13.82 10.52 -23.35
CA GLY A 230 -13.89 10.44 -24.80
C GLY A 230 -13.68 11.80 -25.46
N GLN A 231 -14.18 11.96 -26.68
CA GLN A 231 -14.07 13.20 -27.44
C GLN A 231 -15.29 14.09 -27.18
N LEU A 232 -15.06 15.39 -27.02
CA LEU A 232 -16.16 16.36 -26.91
C LEU A 232 -16.85 16.49 -28.27
N LEU A 233 -18.19 16.57 -28.27
CA LEU A 233 -18.99 16.68 -29.50
C LEU A 233 -18.79 18.02 -30.26
N ARG A 234 -18.17 19.02 -29.61
CA ARG A 234 -18.04 20.39 -30.14
C ARG A 234 -16.60 20.83 -30.39
N ASP A 235 -15.62 20.08 -29.89
CA ASP A 235 -14.20 20.38 -30.00
C ASP A 235 -13.41 19.09 -30.28
N GLU A 236 -12.33 19.17 -31.05
CA GLU A 236 -11.35 18.09 -31.25
C GLU A 236 -10.67 17.63 -29.94
N HIS A 237 -10.98 18.27 -28.81
CA HIS A 237 -10.42 17.98 -27.50
C HIS A 237 -10.98 16.69 -26.87
N GLN A 238 -10.08 15.93 -26.26
CA GLN A 238 -10.42 14.72 -25.50
C GLN A 238 -10.55 15.05 -24.01
N LEU A 239 -11.51 14.42 -23.35
CA LEU A 239 -11.76 14.54 -21.91
C LEU A 239 -11.65 13.18 -21.22
N THR A 240 -11.21 13.20 -19.96
CA THR A 240 -11.31 12.05 -19.07
C THR A 240 -11.89 12.50 -17.74
N ARG A 241 -12.66 11.63 -17.10
CA ARG A 241 -13.09 11.84 -15.72
C ARG A 241 -11.88 11.77 -14.79
N ASP A 242 -11.75 12.77 -13.93
CA ASP A 242 -10.84 12.74 -12.79
C ASP A 242 -11.63 12.53 -11.49
N VAL A 243 -10.99 11.93 -10.51
CA VAL A 243 -11.55 11.77 -9.17
C VAL A 243 -10.81 12.74 -8.26
N VAL A 244 -11.44 13.87 -7.94
CA VAL A 244 -10.84 14.89 -7.07
C VAL A 244 -11.73 15.14 -5.86
N PHE A 245 -11.16 14.95 -4.68
CA PHE A 245 -11.81 15.32 -3.41
C PHE A 245 -11.93 16.84 -3.35
N LYS A 246 -13.15 17.33 -3.16
CA LYS A 246 -13.46 18.77 -3.23
C LYS A 246 -12.83 19.54 -2.08
N GLU A 247 -12.58 18.85 -0.97
CA GLU A 247 -11.91 19.34 0.23
C GLU A 247 -10.48 19.86 -0.06
N VAL A 248 -9.84 19.38 -1.13
CA VAL A 248 -8.52 19.87 -1.56
C VAL A 248 -8.58 21.31 -2.08
N PHE A 249 -9.74 21.76 -2.56
CA PHE A 249 -9.94 23.11 -3.10
C PHE A 249 -10.53 24.11 -2.09
N GLN A 250 -10.77 23.68 -0.85
CA GLN A 250 -11.35 24.50 0.22
C GLN A 250 -10.30 24.95 1.26
N LEU A 251 -9.01 24.87 0.91
CA LEU A 251 -7.88 25.32 1.72
C LEU A 251 -7.64 26.82 1.63
#